data_AF-A0A971P7J5-F1
#
_entry.id   AF-A0A971P7J5-F1
#
_cell.length_a   1.000
_cell.length_b   1.000
_cell.length_c   1.000
_cell.angle_alpha   90.00
_cell.angle_beta   90.00
_cell.angle_gamma   90.00
#
_symmetry.space_group_name_H-M   'P 1'
#
loop_
_entity.id
_entity.type
_entity.pdbx_description
1 polymer ?
#
loop_
_entity_poly.entity_id
_entity_poly.type
_entity_poly.pdbx_seq_one_letter_code
_entity_poly.pdbx_strand_id
1 'polypeptide(L)'
;MKMTKKVMFFGGLLAVVLLTPVAQAALTELPDGYLDGWSGKSSYALNLGGGQYLSGHVEFAVYDTLFAGDIGFAVPGENRYVYVYQIFADTDATAALVYFGVTGFNPDAIGSEDDLGTAAVADGIDPIEKGVNLAKTNAYFEFENGDLISDEKSVFLLIGSDYLPTIGAYEIAPSPDGDIPVPGGNDNGNGNPVPEPATVALLLGGTLMALRKRQL
;
A
#
# COMPACT_ATOMS: atom_id res chain seq x y z
N MET A 1 8.33 -58.20 39.65
CA MET A 1 7.09 -57.63 39.08
C MET A 1 7.48 -56.35 38.33
N LYS A 2 7.25 -56.33 37.01
CA LYS A 2 7.68 -55.27 36.09
C LYS A 2 6.67 -54.13 36.15
N MET A 3 7.11 -52.89 36.33
CA MET A 3 6.32 -51.72 35.97
C MET A 3 7.24 -50.57 35.52
N THR A 4 7.31 -50.42 34.19
CA THR A 4 7.28 -49.14 33.43
C THR A 4 8.22 -48.03 33.92
N LYS A 5 9.41 -47.74 33.34
CA LYS A 5 9.78 -47.53 31.91
C LYS A 5 8.67 -46.86 31.10
N LYS A 6 8.51 -45.53 31.22
CA LYS A 6 7.82 -44.62 30.27
C LYS A 6 7.86 -43.15 30.77
N VAL A 7 9.04 -42.55 30.92
CA VAL A 7 9.18 -41.08 31.10
C VAL A 7 10.36 -40.57 30.29
N MET A 8 10.44 -40.97 29.01
CA MET A 8 11.57 -40.60 28.17
C MET A 8 11.14 -40.54 26.71
N PHE A 9 10.08 -39.79 26.37
CA PHE A 9 9.67 -39.59 24.97
C PHE A 9 8.74 -38.37 24.77
N PHE A 10 9.07 -37.22 25.38
CA PHE A 10 8.35 -35.95 25.12
C PHE A 10 9.32 -34.77 24.92
N GLY A 11 10.51 -35.04 24.37
CA GLY A 11 11.59 -34.05 24.25
C GLY A 11 12.06 -33.76 22.82
N GLY A 12 11.31 -34.11 21.77
CA GLY A 12 11.84 -34.02 20.40
C GLY A 12 10.79 -34.02 19.28
N LEU A 13 9.65 -33.35 19.46
CA LEU A 13 8.66 -33.21 18.38
C LEU A 13 8.05 -31.79 18.31
N LEU A 14 8.81 -30.76 18.69
CA LEU A 14 8.37 -29.37 18.61
C LEU A 14 9.47 -28.44 18.08
N ALA A 15 10.11 -28.84 16.97
CA ALA A 15 11.08 -28.00 16.25
C ALA A 15 11.08 -28.31 14.74
N VAL A 16 9.91 -28.53 14.14
CA VAL A 16 9.74 -28.65 12.67
C VAL A 16 8.53 -27.83 12.22
N VAL A 17 8.43 -26.59 12.68
CA VAL A 17 7.50 -25.60 12.13
C VAL A 17 8.32 -24.31 11.97
N LEU A 18 8.25 -23.70 10.78
CA LEU A 18 8.85 -22.42 10.36
C LEU A 18 10.17 -22.47 9.57
N LEU A 19 10.42 -23.51 8.78
CA LEU A 19 11.15 -23.35 7.52
C LEU A 19 10.16 -23.50 6.36
N THR A 20 9.05 -22.76 6.42
CA THR A 20 8.34 -22.45 5.18
C THR A 20 9.28 -21.58 4.36
N PRO A 21 9.66 -21.96 3.13
CA PRO A 21 10.24 -20.98 2.23
C PRO A 21 9.26 -19.81 2.22
N VAL A 22 9.74 -18.63 2.57
CA VAL A 22 9.01 -17.40 2.26
C VAL A 22 8.81 -17.50 0.76
N ALA A 23 7.60 -17.84 0.33
CA ALA A 23 7.22 -17.73 -1.05
C ALA A 23 7.35 -16.23 -1.33
N GLN A 24 8.52 -15.82 -1.78
CA GLN A 24 8.76 -14.50 -2.30
C GLN A 24 7.81 -14.45 -3.48
N ALA A 25 6.66 -13.79 -3.28
CA ALA A 25 5.67 -13.66 -4.32
C ALA A 25 6.39 -12.92 -5.45
N ALA A 26 6.78 -13.66 -6.49
CA ALA A 26 7.50 -13.10 -7.61
C ALA A 26 6.71 -11.91 -8.14
N LEU A 27 7.36 -10.77 -8.29
CA LEU A 27 6.77 -9.58 -8.90
C LEU A 27 6.25 -10.00 -10.28
N THR A 28 5.03 -9.60 -10.61
CA THR A 28 4.38 -10.06 -11.84
C THR A 28 4.91 -9.36 -13.07
N GLU A 29 5.19 -8.05 -12.97
CA GLU A 29 5.59 -7.26 -14.15
C GLU A 29 6.86 -6.42 -13.96
N LEU A 30 7.32 -6.25 -12.72
CA LEU A 30 8.52 -5.49 -12.45
C LEU A 30 9.78 -6.23 -12.96
N PRO A 31 10.65 -5.58 -13.73
CA PRO A 31 11.89 -6.18 -14.22
C PRO A 31 12.81 -6.65 -13.09
N ASP A 32 13.58 -7.70 -13.37
CA ASP A 32 14.63 -8.17 -12.44
C ASP A 32 15.75 -7.13 -12.28
N GLY A 33 16.62 -7.33 -11.27
CA GLY A 33 17.78 -6.46 -11.03
C GLY A 33 17.55 -5.36 -10.00
N TYR A 34 16.46 -5.44 -9.23
CA TYR A 34 16.23 -4.62 -8.05
C TYR A 34 17.21 -4.95 -6.91
N LEU A 35 17.39 -4.00 -6.00
CA LEU A 35 18.20 -4.13 -4.80
C LEU A 35 17.64 -5.24 -3.89
N ASP A 36 18.53 -6.10 -3.38
CA ASP A 36 18.15 -7.19 -2.49
C ASP A 36 17.44 -6.66 -1.24
N GLY A 37 16.30 -7.26 -0.90
CA GLY A 37 15.44 -6.83 0.19
C GLY A 37 14.59 -5.57 -0.06
N TRP A 38 14.67 -4.96 -1.25
CA TRP A 38 13.94 -3.74 -1.61
C TRP A 38 12.85 -3.96 -2.66
N SER A 39 12.22 -5.13 -2.64
CA SER A 39 11.06 -5.42 -3.46
C SER A 39 9.99 -6.17 -2.68
N GLY A 40 8.75 -6.10 -3.16
CA GLY A 40 7.67 -6.83 -2.54
C GLY A 40 6.30 -6.50 -3.13
N LYS A 41 5.29 -7.09 -2.48
CA LYS A 41 3.87 -6.83 -2.75
C LYS A 41 3.17 -6.45 -1.46
N SER A 42 2.22 -5.53 -1.55
CA SER A 42 1.33 -5.17 -0.43
C SER A 42 -0.11 -5.13 -0.91
N SER A 43 -0.97 -5.93 -0.28
CA SER A 43 -2.40 -5.94 -0.61
C SER A 43 -3.17 -4.88 0.18
N TYR A 44 -4.19 -4.32 -0.44
CA TYR A 44 -5.14 -3.41 0.19
C TYR A 44 -6.58 -3.88 -0.02
N ALA A 45 -7.43 -3.54 0.93
CA ALA A 45 -8.82 -3.95 0.99
C ALA A 45 -9.61 -2.93 1.81
N LEU A 46 -10.60 -2.28 1.22
CA LEU A 46 -11.39 -1.23 1.82
C LEU A 46 -12.88 -1.44 1.54
N ASN A 47 -13.66 -1.59 2.61
CA ASN A 47 -15.12 -1.65 2.52
C ASN A 47 -15.69 -0.22 2.62
N LEU A 48 -16.38 0.23 1.57
CA LEU A 48 -16.91 1.59 1.45
C LEU A 48 -18.36 1.70 1.92
N GLY A 49 -18.98 0.59 2.32
CA GLY A 49 -20.41 0.52 2.58
C GLY A 49 -21.24 0.39 1.30
N GLY A 50 -22.55 0.17 1.43
CA GLY A 50 -23.45 0.08 0.26
C GLY A 50 -23.17 -1.09 -0.71
N GLY A 51 -22.35 -2.08 -0.32
CA GLY A 51 -21.90 -3.15 -1.21
C GLY A 51 -20.68 -2.80 -2.07
N GLN A 52 -20.11 -1.60 -1.87
CA GLN A 52 -18.90 -1.16 -2.55
C GLN A 52 -17.65 -1.60 -1.78
N TYR A 53 -16.68 -2.09 -2.53
CA TYR A 53 -15.44 -2.64 -2.03
C TYR A 53 -14.30 -2.30 -2.99
N LEU A 54 -13.20 -1.81 -2.46
CA LEU A 54 -11.98 -1.57 -3.20
C LEU A 54 -10.92 -2.57 -2.70
N SER A 55 -10.40 -3.40 -3.59
CA SER A 55 -9.34 -4.36 -3.32
C SER A 55 -8.30 -4.33 -4.42
N GLY A 56 -7.09 -4.72 -4.05
CA GLY A 56 -5.97 -4.74 -4.97
C GLY A 56 -4.67 -5.02 -4.26
N HIS A 57 -3.60 -4.80 -4.99
CA HIS A 57 -2.27 -4.85 -4.44
C HIS A 57 -1.34 -3.87 -5.14
N VAL A 58 -0.25 -3.53 -4.47
CA VAL A 58 0.82 -2.70 -4.99
C VAL A 58 2.06 -3.57 -5.06
N GLU A 59 2.66 -3.63 -6.23
CA GLU A 59 4.01 -4.17 -6.40
C GLU A 59 5.01 -3.02 -6.33
N PHE A 60 6.14 -3.26 -5.64
CA PHE A 60 7.20 -2.27 -5.56
C PHE A 60 8.57 -2.91 -5.68
N ALA A 61 9.51 -2.15 -6.22
CA ALA A 61 10.93 -2.48 -6.25
C ALA A 61 11.78 -1.20 -6.25
N VAL A 62 13.00 -1.29 -5.71
CA VAL A 62 13.99 -0.22 -5.80
C VAL A 62 15.21 -0.68 -6.58
N TYR A 63 15.63 0.12 -7.56
CA TYR A 63 16.79 -0.17 -8.41
C TYR A 63 17.92 0.80 -8.06
N ASP A 64 19.18 0.32 -8.07
CA ASP A 64 20.38 1.17 -8.05
C ASP A 64 20.86 1.33 -9.49
N THR A 65 20.76 2.53 -10.06
CA THR A 65 21.06 2.83 -11.47
C THR A 65 22.52 2.60 -11.85
N LEU A 66 23.42 2.45 -10.86
CA LEU A 66 24.82 2.08 -11.11
C LEU A 66 25.02 0.59 -11.42
N PHE A 67 24.11 -0.26 -10.95
CA PHE A 67 24.23 -1.72 -11.03
C PHE A 67 23.07 -2.38 -11.77
N ALA A 68 21.93 -1.71 -11.81
CA ALA A 68 20.83 -2.10 -12.65
C ALA A 68 21.30 -1.93 -14.10
N GLY A 69 21.20 -3.01 -14.89
CA GLY A 69 21.43 -2.92 -16.33
C GLY A 69 20.36 -2.05 -16.99
N ASP A 70 20.07 -2.30 -18.26
CA ASP A 70 18.85 -1.74 -18.86
C ASP A 70 17.64 -2.24 -18.06
N ILE A 71 17.08 -1.38 -17.20
CA ILE A 71 15.90 -1.66 -16.37
C ILE A 71 14.62 -1.74 -17.21
N GLY A 72 14.71 -1.54 -18.53
CA GLY A 72 13.58 -1.67 -19.45
C GLY A 72 12.68 -0.44 -19.49
N PHE A 73 13.02 0.63 -18.77
CA PHE A 73 12.33 1.92 -18.80
C PHE A 73 13.28 3.09 -18.53
N ALA A 74 12.87 4.29 -18.94
CA ALA A 74 13.64 5.50 -18.71
C ALA A 74 13.60 5.88 -17.22
N VAL A 75 14.79 6.07 -16.64
CA VAL A 75 14.94 6.59 -15.27
C VAL A 75 14.58 8.08 -15.27
N PRO A 76 13.68 8.54 -14.38
CA PRO A 76 13.48 9.97 -14.16
C PRO A 76 14.70 10.56 -13.45
N GLY A 77 15.09 11.77 -13.86
CA GLY A 77 16.28 12.45 -13.33
C GLY A 77 17.60 11.73 -13.64
N GLU A 78 18.65 12.13 -12.91
CA GLU A 78 19.98 11.52 -12.95
C GLU A 78 20.31 10.83 -11.61
N ASN A 79 19.28 10.32 -10.93
CA ASN A 79 19.40 9.85 -9.56
C ASN A 79 19.97 8.43 -9.45
N ARG A 80 20.61 8.15 -8.31
CA ARG A 80 21.20 6.83 -8.03
C ARG A 80 20.16 5.72 -7.81
N TYR A 81 19.06 6.01 -7.12
CA TYR A 81 18.04 5.04 -6.76
C TYR A 81 16.73 5.39 -7.45
N VAL A 82 16.02 4.37 -7.92
CA VAL A 82 14.69 4.53 -8.51
C VAL A 82 13.72 3.62 -7.80
N TYR A 83 12.74 4.21 -7.14
CA TYR A 83 11.61 3.49 -6.59
C TYR A 83 10.56 3.34 -7.68
N VAL A 84 10.06 2.12 -7.85
CA VAL A 84 9.09 1.76 -8.86
C VAL A 84 7.89 1.16 -8.18
N TYR A 85 6.71 1.70 -8.46
CA TYR A 85 5.44 1.19 -7.95
C TYR A 85 4.50 0.88 -9.11
N GLN A 86 3.78 -0.23 -9.00
CA GLN A 86 2.66 -0.56 -9.87
C GLN A 86 1.45 -0.91 -9.02
N ILE A 87 0.31 -0.31 -9.34
CA ILE A 87 -0.93 -0.50 -8.61
C ILE A 87 -1.83 -1.42 -9.43
N PHE A 88 -2.40 -2.42 -8.76
CA PHE A 88 -3.35 -3.37 -9.33
C PHE A 88 -4.67 -3.26 -8.58
N ALA A 89 -5.78 -3.31 -9.32
CA ALA A 89 -7.12 -3.45 -8.77
C ALA A 89 -7.59 -4.89 -8.99
N ASP A 90 -7.93 -5.58 -7.89
CA ASP A 90 -8.28 -7.00 -7.96
C ASP A 90 -9.66 -7.19 -8.60
N THR A 91 -9.88 -8.36 -9.22
CA THR A 91 -11.13 -8.73 -9.92
C THR A 91 -12.42 -8.67 -9.07
N ASP A 92 -12.28 -8.60 -7.74
CA ASP A 92 -13.39 -8.52 -6.79
C ASP A 92 -13.71 -7.08 -6.34
N ALA A 93 -12.95 -6.08 -6.82
CA ALA A 93 -13.22 -4.68 -6.55
C ALA A 93 -14.50 -4.22 -7.28
N THR A 94 -15.43 -3.63 -6.52
CA THR A 94 -16.67 -3.03 -7.03
C THR A 94 -16.64 -1.50 -7.01
N ALA A 95 -15.57 -0.93 -6.48
CA ALA A 95 -15.26 0.50 -6.53
C ALA A 95 -13.90 0.71 -7.19
N ALA A 96 -13.75 1.87 -7.82
CA ALA A 96 -12.54 2.22 -8.53
C ALA A 96 -11.58 3.04 -7.65
N LEU A 97 -10.28 2.93 -7.93
CA LEU A 97 -9.24 3.73 -7.28
C LEU A 97 -9.07 5.05 -8.03
N VAL A 98 -9.07 6.17 -7.31
CA VAL A 98 -8.87 7.51 -7.91
C VAL A 98 -7.58 8.18 -7.44
N TYR A 99 -7.02 7.72 -6.33
CA TYR A 99 -5.80 8.28 -5.78
C TYR A 99 -4.93 7.18 -5.17
N PHE A 100 -3.64 7.27 -5.47
CA PHE A 100 -2.59 6.50 -4.83
C PHE A 100 -1.44 7.43 -4.45
N GLY A 101 -1.05 7.42 -3.18
CA GLY A 101 0.06 8.23 -2.67
C GLY A 101 1.08 7.35 -1.96
N VAL A 102 2.36 7.56 -2.23
CA VAL A 102 3.46 6.95 -1.47
C VAL A 102 4.04 7.98 -0.53
N THR A 103 4.09 7.64 0.76
CA THR A 103 4.46 8.53 1.85
C THR A 103 5.72 8.04 2.58
N GLY A 104 6.31 8.93 3.38
CA GLY A 104 7.45 8.59 4.23
C GLY A 104 8.80 8.73 3.53
N PHE A 105 8.84 9.38 2.37
CA PHE A 105 10.09 9.78 1.74
C PHE A 105 10.81 10.85 2.56
N ASN A 106 12.13 10.83 2.51
CA ASN A 106 12.92 11.96 2.96
C ASN A 106 12.60 13.17 2.05
N PRO A 107 12.24 14.36 2.58
CA PRO A 107 12.00 15.56 1.77
C PRO A 107 13.13 15.91 0.79
N ASP A 108 14.36 15.54 1.14
CA ASP A 108 15.53 15.77 0.30
C ASP A 108 15.70 14.70 -0.79
N ALA A 109 14.95 13.60 -0.73
CA ALA A 109 15.01 12.51 -1.69
C ALA A 109 14.55 12.92 -3.09
N ILE A 110 13.62 13.88 -3.16
CA ILE A 110 13.03 14.38 -4.40
C ILE A 110 13.50 15.83 -4.59
N GLY A 111 14.49 16.03 -5.45
CA GLY A 111 15.07 17.33 -5.75
C GLY A 111 14.10 18.23 -6.52
N SER A 112 13.34 17.67 -7.46
CA SER A 112 12.39 18.38 -8.31
C SER A 112 11.31 17.46 -8.89
N GLU A 113 10.35 18.01 -9.64
CA GLU A 113 9.37 17.22 -10.38
C GLU A 113 10.01 16.39 -11.50
N ASP A 114 11.21 16.75 -11.98
CA ASP A 114 11.95 15.96 -12.99
C ASP A 114 12.40 14.59 -12.45
N ASP A 115 12.41 14.42 -11.13
CA ASP A 115 12.71 13.16 -10.46
C ASP A 115 11.48 12.22 -10.40
N LEU A 116 10.32 12.65 -10.94
CA LEU A 116 9.11 11.84 -11.05
C LEU A 116 8.88 11.39 -12.49
N GLY A 117 8.76 10.09 -12.67
CA GLY A 117 8.57 9.45 -13.97
C GLY A 117 7.32 8.62 -14.04
N THR A 118 6.94 8.29 -15.27
CA THR A 118 5.99 7.23 -15.59
C THR A 118 6.65 6.32 -16.61
N ALA A 119 6.41 5.01 -16.52
CA ALA A 119 6.80 4.08 -17.56
C ALA A 119 5.61 3.24 -17.99
N ALA A 120 5.40 3.20 -19.31
CA ALA A 120 4.30 2.46 -19.91
C ALA A 120 4.48 0.95 -19.66
N VAL A 121 3.35 0.29 -19.46
CA VAL A 121 3.23 -1.17 -19.42
C VAL A 121 2.07 -1.56 -20.31
N ALA A 122 2.10 -2.77 -20.88
CA ALA A 122 1.02 -3.25 -21.72
C ALA A 122 -0.30 -3.22 -20.94
N ASP A 123 -1.31 -2.55 -21.50
CA ASP A 123 -2.63 -2.37 -20.92
C ASP A 123 -2.65 -1.65 -19.55
N GLY A 124 -1.59 -0.88 -19.25
CA GLY A 124 -1.54 -0.05 -18.04
C GLY A 124 -2.32 1.26 -18.21
N ILE A 125 -3.07 1.61 -17.17
CA ILE A 125 -3.83 2.87 -17.10
C ILE A 125 -2.90 4.01 -16.69
N ASP A 126 -2.87 5.06 -17.51
CA ASP A 126 -2.16 6.30 -17.21
C ASP A 126 -2.92 7.14 -16.17
N PRO A 127 -2.23 7.77 -15.21
CA PRO A 127 -2.86 8.74 -14.32
C PRO A 127 -3.18 10.04 -15.08
N ILE A 128 -4.23 10.74 -14.65
CA ILE A 128 -4.53 12.10 -15.14
C ILE A 128 -3.55 13.12 -14.56
N GLU A 129 -3.07 12.88 -13.35
CA GLU A 129 -2.13 13.75 -12.68
C GLU A 129 -1.14 12.91 -11.88
N LYS A 130 0.11 13.35 -11.87
CA LYS A 130 1.15 12.87 -10.98
C LYS A 130 1.86 14.05 -10.39
N GLY A 131 2.30 13.92 -9.15
CA GLY A 131 3.01 15.02 -8.51
C GLY A 131 3.64 14.63 -7.19
N VAL A 132 4.25 15.62 -6.56
CA VAL A 132 4.77 15.53 -5.21
C VAL A 132 4.21 16.68 -4.39
N ASN A 133 3.83 16.39 -3.16
CA ASN A 133 3.32 17.42 -2.27
C ASN A 133 4.40 18.48 -1.97
N LEU A 134 3.99 19.68 -1.54
CA LEU A 134 4.92 20.78 -1.26
C LEU A 134 6.00 20.44 -0.21
N ALA A 135 5.70 19.50 0.68
CA ALA A 135 6.65 19.03 1.69
C ALA A 135 7.65 17.99 1.18
N LYS A 136 7.49 17.50 -0.06
CA LYS A 136 8.31 16.46 -0.69
C LYS A 136 8.35 15.13 0.08
N THR A 137 7.28 14.86 0.81
CA THR A 137 7.12 13.64 1.61
C THR A 137 6.13 12.66 1.00
N ASN A 138 5.39 13.09 -0.03
CA ASN A 138 4.37 12.31 -0.70
C ASN A 138 4.50 12.46 -2.22
N ALA A 139 4.59 11.34 -2.93
CA ALA A 139 4.48 11.27 -4.38
C ALA A 139 3.20 10.54 -4.74
N TYR A 140 2.42 11.07 -5.68
CA TYR A 140 1.07 10.59 -5.93
C TYR A 140 0.74 10.40 -7.42
N PHE A 141 -0.25 9.54 -7.64
CA PHE A 141 -1.05 9.43 -8.85
C PHE A 141 -2.51 9.74 -8.53
N GLU A 142 -3.12 10.51 -9.43
CA GLU A 142 -4.56 10.68 -9.53
C GLU A 142 -5.03 10.07 -10.85
N PHE A 143 -6.13 9.33 -10.80
CA PHE A 143 -6.79 8.71 -11.95
C PHE A 143 -8.09 9.44 -12.25
N GLU A 144 -8.48 9.55 -13.53
CA GLU A 144 -9.81 10.09 -13.86
C GLU A 144 -10.87 9.20 -13.20
N ASN A 145 -11.99 9.79 -12.79
CA ASN A 145 -13.07 9.18 -11.99
C ASN A 145 -13.32 7.68 -12.25
N GLY A 146 -12.52 6.84 -11.62
CA GLY A 146 -12.61 5.39 -11.73
C GLY A 146 -12.01 4.77 -12.99
N ASP A 147 -10.89 5.29 -13.47
CA ASP A 147 -10.12 4.69 -14.56
C ASP A 147 -9.29 3.48 -14.12
N LEU A 148 -9.07 3.29 -12.81
CA LEU A 148 -8.49 2.05 -12.29
C LEU A 148 -9.58 1.21 -11.63
N ILE A 149 -10.24 0.38 -12.43
CA ILE A 149 -11.33 -0.52 -12.04
C ILE A 149 -10.85 -1.97 -11.89
N SER A 150 -11.73 -2.85 -11.41
CA SER A 150 -11.43 -4.27 -11.21
C SER A 150 -10.77 -4.91 -12.45
N ASP A 151 -9.72 -5.69 -12.21
CA ASP A 151 -8.91 -6.39 -13.23
C ASP A 151 -8.01 -5.46 -14.06
N GLU A 152 -7.80 -4.22 -13.61
CA GLU A 152 -6.88 -3.28 -14.23
C GLU A 152 -5.64 -3.01 -13.37
N LYS A 153 -4.64 -2.40 -14.01
CA LYS A 153 -3.36 -2.04 -13.43
C LYS A 153 -2.91 -0.68 -13.95
N SER A 154 -2.15 0.03 -13.14
CA SER A 154 -1.57 1.31 -13.54
C SER A 154 -0.33 1.09 -14.42
N VAL A 155 0.07 2.15 -15.12
CA VAL A 155 1.48 2.34 -15.51
C VAL A 155 2.38 2.42 -14.27
N PHE A 156 3.70 2.35 -14.47
CA PHE A 156 4.64 2.46 -13.36
C PHE A 156 4.75 3.91 -12.86
N LEU A 157 4.68 4.10 -11.54
CA LEU A 157 5.17 5.32 -10.87
C LEU A 157 6.65 5.18 -10.59
N LEU A 158 7.45 6.09 -11.13
CA LEU A 158 8.91 6.12 -10.94
C LEU A 158 9.28 7.33 -10.07
N ILE A 159 10.09 7.10 -9.04
CA ILE A 159 10.58 8.15 -8.15
C ILE A 159 12.10 8.02 -8.04
N GLY A 160 12.83 9.01 -8.57
CA GLY A 160 14.27 9.12 -8.48
C GLY A 160 14.71 9.63 -7.10
N SER A 161 15.81 9.10 -6.57
CA SER A 161 16.46 9.60 -5.35
C SER A 161 17.95 9.31 -5.29
N ASP A 162 18.74 10.23 -4.76
CA ASP A 162 20.17 9.99 -4.47
C ASP A 162 20.43 9.39 -3.08
N TYR A 163 19.38 9.23 -2.28
CA TYR A 163 19.49 8.76 -0.90
C TYR A 163 19.26 7.26 -0.81
N LEU A 164 19.97 6.64 0.14
CA LEU A 164 19.77 5.22 0.43
C LEU A 164 18.28 4.92 0.65
N PRO A 165 17.79 3.78 0.14
CA PRO A 165 16.38 3.51 0.22
C PRO A 165 15.86 3.49 1.66
N THR A 166 14.65 4.03 1.85
CA THR A 166 13.96 4.06 3.15
C THR A 166 12.59 3.42 3.06
N ILE A 167 12.14 2.78 4.13
CA ILE A 167 10.81 2.18 4.20
C ILE A 167 9.77 3.32 4.27
N GLY A 168 8.93 3.40 3.25
CA GLY A 168 7.76 4.28 3.20
C GLY A 168 6.46 3.55 3.59
N ALA A 169 5.36 4.27 3.44
CA ALA A 169 4.00 3.74 3.48
C ALA A 169 3.25 4.20 2.22
N TYR A 170 2.03 3.73 2.02
CA TYR A 170 1.17 4.24 0.97
C TYR A 170 -0.24 4.50 1.48
N GLU A 171 -0.95 5.34 0.75
CA GLU A 171 -2.34 5.70 0.96
C GLU A 171 -3.11 5.53 -0.35
N ILE A 172 -4.38 5.19 -0.24
CA ILE A 172 -5.30 5.00 -1.38
C ILE A 172 -6.61 5.71 -1.09
N ALA A 173 -7.23 6.28 -2.12
CA ALA A 173 -8.60 6.79 -2.02
C ALA A 173 -9.48 6.23 -3.14
N PRO A 174 -10.73 5.83 -2.81
CA PRO A 174 -11.71 5.35 -3.78
C PRO A 174 -12.41 6.52 -4.50
N SER A 175 -13.03 6.24 -5.66
CA SER A 175 -13.87 7.23 -6.35
C SER A 175 -15.04 7.67 -5.47
N PRO A 176 -15.30 8.99 -5.35
CA PRO A 176 -16.46 9.51 -4.63
C PRO A 176 -17.80 9.24 -5.36
N ASP A 177 -17.77 8.91 -6.66
CA ASP A 177 -18.95 8.86 -7.53
C ASP A 177 -19.60 7.48 -7.66
N GLY A 178 -19.56 6.70 -6.59
CA GLY A 178 -20.44 5.54 -6.45
C GLY A 178 -21.63 5.91 -5.57
N ASP A 179 -22.71 6.44 -6.13
CA ASP A 179 -24.02 6.72 -5.48
C ASP A 179 -24.01 6.58 -3.95
N ILE A 180 -23.53 7.62 -3.27
CA ILE A 180 -23.49 7.70 -1.82
C ILE A 180 -24.95 7.80 -1.33
N PRO A 181 -25.47 6.86 -0.51
CA PRO A 181 -26.73 7.09 0.19
C PRO A 181 -26.49 8.24 1.17
N VAL A 182 -26.94 9.44 0.82
CA VAL A 182 -26.80 10.63 1.68
C VAL A 182 -27.61 10.39 2.95
N PRO A 183 -27.00 10.29 4.14
CA PRO A 183 -27.77 10.35 5.38
C PRO A 183 -28.09 11.83 5.66
N GLY A 184 -29.21 12.32 5.10
CA GLY A 184 -29.95 13.46 5.65
C GLY A 184 -29.77 14.86 5.02
N GLY A 185 -30.05 15.03 3.72
CA GLY A 185 -30.68 16.28 3.25
C GLY A 185 -32.19 16.05 3.26
N ASN A 186 -33.03 16.66 4.10
CA ASN A 186 -33.00 18.00 4.69
C ASN A 186 -33.69 18.01 6.07
N ASP A 187 -33.38 19.03 6.88
CA ASP A 187 -34.23 19.66 7.89
C ASP A 187 -34.60 18.85 9.15
N ASN A 188 -33.84 19.06 10.23
CA ASN A 188 -34.38 19.69 11.44
C ASN A 188 -33.28 19.99 12.45
N GLY A 189 -33.20 21.27 12.84
CA GLY A 189 -32.20 21.79 13.76
C GLY A 189 -32.19 21.09 15.11
N ASN A 190 -31.04 20.53 15.47
CA ASN A 190 -30.43 20.73 16.77
C ASN A 190 -28.99 20.23 16.70
N GLY A 191 -28.04 21.14 16.94
CA GLY A 191 -26.63 20.85 16.88
C GLY A 191 -26.25 19.70 17.82
N ASN A 192 -25.61 18.69 17.25
CA ASN A 192 -24.80 17.77 18.01
C ASN A 192 -23.60 17.39 17.14
N PRO A 193 -22.36 17.78 17.49
CA PRO A 193 -21.20 17.47 16.67
C PRO A 193 -20.96 15.96 16.70
N VAL A 194 -21.09 15.32 15.53
CA VAL A 194 -20.68 13.92 15.32
C VAL A 194 -19.16 13.93 15.16
N PRO A 195 -18.39 13.22 16.01
CA PRO A 195 -16.94 13.27 15.94
C PRO A 195 -16.41 12.48 14.74
N GLU A 196 -15.39 13.03 14.09
CA GLU A 196 -14.67 12.42 12.97
C GLU A 196 -14.15 11.00 13.32
N PRO A 197 -13.97 10.11 12.31
CA PRO A 197 -13.69 8.68 12.52
C PRO A 197 -12.47 8.37 13.41
N ALA A 198 -11.48 9.27 13.42
CA ALA A 198 -10.32 9.18 14.32
C ALA A 198 -10.69 9.30 15.82
N THR A 199 -11.75 10.05 16.13
CA THR A 199 -12.23 10.28 17.51
C THR A 199 -13.03 9.08 18.04
N VAL A 200 -13.76 8.36 17.17
CA VAL A 200 -14.52 7.16 17.58
C VAL A 200 -13.58 5.99 17.91
N ALA A 201 -12.48 5.83 17.16
CA ALA A 201 -11.48 4.80 17.43
C ALA A 201 -10.75 5.03 18.78
N LEU A 202 -10.43 6.28 19.10
CA LEU A 202 -9.75 6.63 20.36
C LEU A 202 -10.66 6.43 21.59
N LEU A 203 -11.96 6.72 21.46
CA LEU A 203 -12.93 6.58 22.54
C LEU A 203 -13.29 5.12 22.85
N LEU A 204 -13.33 4.26 21.83
CA LEU A 204 -13.53 2.80 21.98
C LEU A 204 -12.29 2.10 22.56
N GLY A 205 -11.09 2.54 22.18
CA GLY A 205 -9.84 2.03 22.78
C GLY A 205 -9.70 2.38 24.26
N GLY A 206 -10.07 3.61 24.65
CA GLY A 206 -9.99 4.07 26.04
C GLY A 206 -10.99 3.42 27.00
N THR A 207 -12.21 3.14 26.54
CA THR A 207 -13.27 2.53 27.36
C THR A 207 -13.00 1.05 27.69
N LEU A 208 -12.41 0.30 26.77
CA LEU A 208 -12.00 -1.09 27.01
C LEU A 208 -10.86 -1.22 28.05
N MET A 209 -9.91 -0.28 28.07
CA MET A 209 -8.85 -0.27 29.09
C MET A 209 -9.34 0.17 30.47
N ALA A 210 -10.30 1.10 30.54
CA ALA A 210 -10.88 1.55 31.80
C ALA A 210 -11.75 0.47 32.48
N LEU A 211 -12.45 -0.37 31.71
CA LEU A 211 -13.25 -1.49 32.24
C LEU A 211 -12.36 -2.63 32.77
N ARG A 212 -11.20 -2.88 32.14
CA ARG A 212 -10.25 -3.92 32.59
C ARG A 212 -9.55 -3.56 33.90
N LYS A 213 -9.47 -2.28 34.26
CA LYS A 213 -8.83 -1.81 35.50
C LYS A 213 -9.77 -1.79 36.71
N ARG A 214 -11.05 -2.14 36.54
CA ARG A 214 -12.06 -2.20 37.62
C ARG A 214 -12.42 -3.63 38.06
N GLN A 215 -11.83 -4.64 37.42
CA GLN A 215 -11.99 -6.07 37.77
C GLN A 215 -10.70 -6.72 38.32
N LEU A 216 -9.73 -5.90 38.73
CA LEU A 216 -8.60 -6.26 39.59
C LEU A 216 -8.68 -5.42 40.86
#